data_AF-A0A4S4BBK5-F1
#
_entry.id   AF-A0A4S4BBK5-F1
#
_cell.length_a   1.000
_cell.length_b   1.000
_cell.length_c   1.000
_cell.angle_alpha   90.00
_cell.angle_beta   90.00
_cell.angle_gamma   90.00
#
_symmetry.space_group_name_H-M   'P 1'
#
loop_
_entity.id
_entity.type
_entity.pdbx_description
1 polymer ?
#
loop_
_entity_poly.entity_id
_entity_poly.type
_entity_poly.pdbx_seq_one_letter_code
_entity_poly.pdbx_strand_id
1 'polypeptide(L)'
;AQGIMPLYTPVAGSWLNMAESIQRILVRRALSGQCPTSPAQIIQWLEATARGWNARPTPFVWGGKRRARRQRAYARRHPLGGSGAQTLQVVQ
;
A
#
# COMPACT_ATOMS: atom_id res chain seq x y z
N ALA A 1 22.77 -13.15 -16.81
CA ALA A 1 21.38 -13.34 -16.34
C ALA A 1 21.35 -13.07 -14.83
N GLN A 2 20.56 -12.10 -14.37
CA GLN A 2 20.35 -11.88 -12.94
C GLN A 2 19.15 -12.74 -12.51
N GLY A 3 19.41 -13.87 -11.84
CA GLY A 3 18.35 -14.73 -11.33
C GLY A 3 17.62 -14.02 -10.19
N ILE A 4 16.30 -13.86 -10.30
CA ILE A 4 15.46 -13.41 -9.19
C ILE A 4 15.11 -14.64 -8.37
N MET A 5 15.52 -14.66 -7.09
CA MET A 5 15.14 -15.73 -6.16
C MET A 5 13.76 -15.40 -5.54
N PRO A 6 12.71 -16.20 -5.80
CA PRO A 6 11.43 -16.01 -5.15
C PRO A 6 11.57 -16.39 -3.66
N LEU A 7 11.34 -15.43 -2.77
CA LEU A 7 11.28 -15.72 -1.34
C LEU A 7 9.88 -16.22 -1.00
N TYR A 8 9.78 -17.44 -0.48
CA TYR A 8 8.54 -17.96 0.08
C TYR A 8 8.14 -17.12 1.30
N THR A 9 6.97 -16.47 1.23
CA THR A 9 6.43 -15.67 2.34
C THR A 9 5.30 -16.45 3.01
N PRO A 10 5.52 -17.05 4.19
CA PRO A 10 4.45 -17.68 4.93
C PRO A 10 3.51 -16.60 5.47
N VAL A 11 2.24 -16.93 5.61
CA VAL A 11 1.10 -16.05 5.96
C VAL A 11 0.48 -15.32 4.75
N ALA A 12 -0.51 -16.00 4.13
CA ALA A 12 -1.66 -15.44 3.40
C ALA A 12 -1.42 -14.10 2.67
N GLY A 13 -0.48 -14.04 1.72
CA GLY A 13 -0.28 -12.86 0.85
C GLY A 13 0.04 -11.57 1.61
N SER A 14 0.70 -11.62 2.76
CA SER A 14 1.09 -10.45 3.55
C SER A 14 1.93 -9.43 2.77
N TRP A 15 2.80 -9.90 1.89
CA TRP A 15 3.59 -9.06 0.97
C TRP A 15 2.74 -8.49 -0.17
N LEU A 16 1.79 -9.25 -0.71
CA LEU A 16 0.82 -8.79 -1.70
C LEU A 16 -0.03 -7.66 -1.13
N ASN A 17 -0.39 -7.75 0.15
CA ASN A 17 -1.03 -6.67 0.91
C ASN A 17 -0.14 -5.42 1.04
N MET A 18 1.19 -5.53 1.14
CA MET A 18 2.10 -4.37 1.17
C MET A 18 2.16 -3.70 -0.20
N ALA A 19 2.30 -4.48 -1.27
CA ALA A 19 2.20 -3.98 -2.63
C ALA A 19 0.84 -3.29 -2.87
N GLU A 20 -0.26 -3.90 -2.45
CA GLU A 20 -1.61 -3.33 -2.53
C GLU A 20 -1.71 -2.01 -1.72
N SER A 21 -1.03 -1.91 -0.57
CA SER A 21 -1.05 -0.69 0.24
C SER A 21 -0.35 0.47 -0.46
N ILE A 22 0.82 0.21 -1.06
CA ILE A 22 1.55 1.21 -1.84
C ILE A 22 0.72 1.60 -3.06
N GLN A 23 0.20 0.63 -3.81
CA GLN A 23 -0.67 0.89 -4.96
C GLN A 23 -1.87 1.76 -4.58
N ARG A 24 -2.58 1.45 -3.48
CA ARG A 24 -3.73 2.24 -3.01
C ARG A 24 -3.34 3.68 -2.65
N ILE A 25 -2.16 3.89 -2.06
CA ILE A 25 -1.67 5.24 -1.75
C ILE A 25 -1.34 6.00 -3.04
N LEU A 26 -0.59 5.39 -3.96
CA LEU A 26 -0.20 6.00 -5.22
C LEU A 26 -1.41 6.33 -6.09
N VAL A 27 -2.36 5.39 -6.24
CA VAL A 27 -3.60 5.60 -6.98
C VAL A 27 -4.42 6.74 -6.38
N ARG A 28 -4.58 6.77 -5.05
CA ARG A 28 -5.33 7.84 -4.40
C ARG A 28 -4.66 9.21 -4.57
N ARG A 29 -3.34 9.29 -4.46
CA ARG A 29 -2.60 10.55 -4.67
C ARG A 29 -2.64 11.01 -6.12
N ALA A 30 -2.55 10.09 -7.07
CA ALA A 30 -2.54 10.40 -8.49
C ALA A 30 -3.93 10.81 -9.01
N LEU A 31 -5.01 10.16 -8.53
CA LEU A 31 -6.32 10.22 -9.19
C LEU A 31 -7.43 10.87 -8.35
N SER A 32 -7.23 11.14 -7.06
CA SER A 32 -8.29 11.72 -6.21
C SER A 32 -8.68 13.12 -6.71
N GLY A 33 -9.95 13.30 -7.08
CA GLY A 33 -10.48 14.57 -7.57
C GLY A 33 -10.15 14.89 -9.03
N GLN A 34 -9.56 13.94 -9.77
CA GLN A 34 -9.20 14.11 -11.18
C GLN A 34 -10.17 13.35 -12.09
N CYS A 35 -10.36 13.86 -13.32
CA CYS A 35 -11.16 13.22 -14.37
C CYS A 35 -10.28 12.99 -15.61
N PRO A 36 -9.47 11.90 -15.65
CA PRO A 36 -8.64 11.61 -16.81
C PRO A 36 -9.49 11.26 -18.03
N THR A 37 -9.11 11.74 -19.21
CA THR A 37 -9.84 11.53 -20.48
C THR A 37 -9.22 10.47 -21.37
N SER A 38 -8.08 9.90 -20.96
CA SER A 38 -7.41 8.83 -21.70
C SER A 38 -6.59 7.91 -20.80
N PRO A 39 -6.34 6.65 -21.20
CA PRO A 39 -5.43 5.75 -20.49
C PRO A 39 -4.01 6.30 -20.37
N ALA A 40 -3.51 7.01 -21.39
CA ALA A 40 -2.19 7.61 -21.39
C ALA A 40 -2.02 8.64 -20.26
N GLN A 41 -3.06 9.44 -20.01
CA GLN A 41 -3.07 10.41 -18.92
C GLN A 41 -3.02 9.74 -17.54
N ILE A 42 -3.72 8.61 -17.36
CA ILE A 42 -3.65 7.81 -16.13
C ILE A 42 -2.23 7.31 -15.89
N ILE A 43 -1.59 6.74 -16.93
CA ILE A 43 -0.21 6.23 -16.84
C ILE A 43 0.74 7.37 -16.45
N GLN A 44 0.67 8.51 -17.15
CA GLN A 44 1.51 9.67 -16.88
C GLN A 44 1.40 10.15 -15.42
N TRP A 45 0.18 10.23 -14.89
CA TRP A 45 -0.05 10.69 -13.52
C TRP A 45 0.42 9.68 -12.47
N LEU A 46 0.20 8.39 -12.70
CA LEU A 46 0.71 7.33 -11.83
C LEU A 46 2.24 7.33 -11.80
N GLU A 47 2.90 7.45 -12.96
CA GLU A 47 4.35 7.53 -13.05
C GLU A 47 4.92 8.77 -12.36
N ALA A 48 4.32 9.95 -12.57
CA ALA A 48 4.74 11.18 -11.92
C ALA A 48 4.62 11.06 -10.39
N THR A 49 3.50 10.50 -9.92
CA THR A 49 3.27 10.25 -8.49
C THR A 49 4.26 9.24 -7.93
N ALA A 50 4.58 8.17 -8.67
CA ALA A 50 5.56 7.18 -8.26
C ALA A 50 6.99 7.76 -8.20
N ARG A 51 7.39 8.60 -9.17
CA ARG A 51 8.67 9.32 -9.12
C ARG A 51 8.75 10.23 -7.89
N GLY A 52 7.70 11.02 -7.63
CA GLY A 52 7.63 11.87 -6.44
C GLY A 52 7.66 11.07 -5.13
N TRP A 53 6.98 9.93 -5.08
CA TRP A 53 7.04 9.02 -3.95
C TRP A 53 8.45 8.44 -3.74
N ASN A 54 9.11 7.98 -4.80
CA ASN A 54 10.45 7.39 -4.70
C ASN A 54 11.50 8.38 -4.20
N ALA A 55 11.32 9.69 -4.48
CA ALA A 55 12.19 10.73 -3.96
C ALA A 55 12.07 10.90 -2.42
N ARG A 56 10.86 10.71 -1.86
CA ARG A 56 10.58 10.84 -0.42
C ARG A 56 9.51 9.81 0.01
N PRO A 57 9.87 8.52 0.11
CA PRO A 57 8.89 7.48 0.37
C PRO A 57 8.39 7.59 1.80
N THR A 58 7.10 7.41 2.04
CA THR A 58 6.59 7.28 3.40
C THR A 58 6.99 5.90 3.94
N PRO A 59 7.81 5.82 5.01
CA PRO A 59 8.19 4.54 5.59
C PRO A 59 6.95 3.87 6.18
N PHE A 60 6.83 2.56 5.98
CA PHE A 60 5.76 1.78 6.58
C PHE A 60 6.35 0.64 7.40
N VAL A 61 5.73 0.38 8.55
CA VAL A 61 6.14 -0.60 9.54
C VAL A 61 5.06 -1.68 9.60
N TRP A 62 5.47 -2.92 9.79
CA TRP A 62 4.53 -4.03 9.93
C TRP A 62 3.79 -3.94 11.27
N GLY A 63 2.46 -3.98 11.21
CA GLY A 63 1.65 -4.44 12.34
C GLY A 63 1.70 -3.64 13.65
N GLY A 64 1.68 -2.31 13.63
CA GLY A 64 1.42 -1.52 14.86
C GLY A 64 -0.06 -1.28 15.16
N LYS A 65 -0.52 -0.02 15.23
CA LYS A 65 -1.91 0.36 15.57
C LYS A 65 -2.95 -0.43 14.75
N ARG A 66 -2.63 -0.77 13.49
CA ARG A 66 -3.49 -1.58 12.62
C ARG A 66 -3.57 -3.05 13.03
N ARG A 67 -2.48 -3.69 13.47
CA ARG A 67 -2.50 -5.05 14.03
C ARG A 67 -3.32 -5.08 15.31
N ALA A 68 -3.12 -4.11 16.20
CA ALA A 68 -3.92 -3.98 17.42
C ALA A 68 -5.41 -3.79 17.12
N ARG A 69 -5.77 -3.06 16.06
CA ARG A 69 -7.17 -2.96 15.60
C ARG A 69 -7.70 -4.30 15.10
N ARG A 70 -6.91 -5.07 14.34
CA ARG A 70 -7.30 -6.39 13.84
C ARG A 70 -7.46 -7.40 14.97
N GLN A 71 -6.54 -7.44 15.93
CA GLN A 71 -6.65 -8.29 17.12
C GLN A 71 -7.95 -8.02 17.89
N ARG A 72 -8.28 -6.73 18.11
CA ARG A 72 -9.57 -6.35 18.72
C ARG A 72 -10.78 -6.81 17.90
N ALA A 73 -10.70 -6.76 16.58
CA ALA A 73 -11.77 -7.18 15.70
C ALA A 73 -11.94 -8.71 15.68
N TYR A 74 -10.83 -9.46 15.66
CA TYR A 74 -10.82 -10.91 15.82
C TYR A 74 -11.38 -11.35 17.18
N ALA A 75 -10.99 -10.68 18.27
CA ALA A 75 -11.52 -10.95 19.61
C ALA A 75 -13.04 -10.75 19.68
N ARG A 76 -13.58 -9.80 18.90
CA ARG A 76 -15.02 -9.57 18.75
C ARG A 76 -15.68 -10.46 17.69
N ARG A 77 -14.97 -11.43 17.11
CA ARG A 77 -15.44 -12.30 16.01
C ARG A 77 -15.90 -11.55 14.75
N HIS A 78 -15.37 -10.34 14.51
CA HIS A 78 -15.63 -9.52 13.33
C HIS A 78 -14.31 -9.23 12.58
N PRO A 79 -13.76 -10.18 11.81
CA PRO A 79 -12.47 -10.01 11.15
C PRO A 79 -12.49 -8.86 10.13
N LEU A 80 -11.44 -8.04 10.12
CA LEU A 80 -11.27 -6.93 9.18
C LEU A 80 -10.38 -7.33 7.99
N GLY A 81 -10.85 -7.09 6.76
CA GLY A 81 -10.09 -7.29 5.52
C GLY A 81 -8.97 -6.26 5.27
N GLY A 82 -8.13 -6.51 4.25
CA GLY A 82 -7.08 -5.62 3.75
C GLY A 82 -5.70 -5.74 4.41
N SER A 83 -4.77 -4.86 4.05
CA SER A 83 -3.36 -4.92 4.51
C SER A 83 -3.13 -4.65 6.00
N GLY A 84 -2.04 -5.19 6.56
CA GLY A 84 -1.56 -4.94 7.93
C GLY A 84 -0.57 -3.77 8.07
N ALA A 85 -0.13 -3.17 6.95
CA ALA A 85 0.86 -2.09 6.95
C ALA A 85 0.35 -0.81 7.62
N GLN A 86 1.25 -0.08 8.29
CA GLN A 86 1.02 1.24 8.90
C GLN A 86 2.21 2.17 8.65
N THR A 87 2.05 3.49 8.75
CA THR A 87 3.17 4.44 8.78
C THR A 87 3.27 5.12 10.15
N LEU A 88 4.49 5.51 10.54
CA LEU A 88 4.74 6.35 11.72
C LEU A 88 4.69 7.85 11.40
N GLN A 89 4.64 8.24 10.12
CA GLN A 89 4.53 9.64 9.75
C GLN A 89 3.11 10.16 9.95
N VAL A 90 3.00 11.35 10.54
CA VAL A 90 1.76 12.12 10.58
C VAL A 90 1.51 12.62 9.17
N VAL A 91 0.37 12.24 8.60
CA VAL A 91 -0.11 12.81 7.34
C VAL A 91 -0.69 14.17 7.69
N GLN A 92 -0.06 15.25 7.20
CA GLN A 92 -0.63 16.60 7.23
C GLN A 92 -1.77 16.71 6.22
#